data_AF-A0A813N4B6-F1
#
_entry.id   AF-A0A813N4B6-F1
#
_cell.length_a   1.000
_cell.length_b   1.000
_cell.length_c   1.000
_cell.angle_alpha   90.00
_cell.angle_beta   90.00
_cell.angle_gamma   90.00
#
_symmetry.space_group_name_H-M   'P 1'
#
loop_
_entity.id
_entity.type
_entity.pdbx_description
1 polymer ?
#
loop_
_entity_poly.entity_id
_entity_poly.type
_entity_poly.pdbx_seq_one_letter_code
_entity_poly.pdbx_strand_id
1 'polypeptide(L)'
;MWTTLSTGLISCIYTIHYADPSVTSVFYCKFRNYLQIFAYMIMRWSLVFACLDRVALSSFNIRWHNFSKVHTAYRVVAIMVVTWIILPVPSLFYYNIKGPVCAAVYNRATQYYHPIFINITGFIIPIFIMIISAFLIYNNLVKKRKRRQLMNRQQQ
;
A
#
# COMPACT_ATOMS: atom_id res chain seq x y z
N MET A 1 4.77 0.81 9.36
CA MET A 1 5.76 0.91 10.46
C MET A 1 5.54 2.18 11.26
N TRP A 2 5.50 3.38 10.63
CA TRP A 2 5.18 4.63 11.35
C TRP A 2 3.76 4.68 11.93
N THR A 3 2.75 4.18 11.20
CA THR A 3 1.34 4.16 11.65
C THR A 3 1.05 3.16 12.76
N THR A 4 1.80 2.06 12.83
CA THR A 4 1.71 1.06 13.89
C THR A 4 2.40 1.54 15.17
N LEU A 5 3.51 2.27 15.02
CA LEU A 5 4.19 2.93 16.13
C LEU A 5 3.33 4.03 16.76
N SER A 6 2.72 4.91 15.95
CA SER A 6 1.90 6.00 16.48
C SER A 6 0.66 5.50 17.24
N THR A 7 -0.07 4.52 16.71
CA THR A 7 -1.25 3.96 17.39
C THR A 7 -0.91 3.11 18.60
N GLY A 8 0.26 2.45 18.60
CA GLY A 8 0.80 1.76 19.77
C GLY A 8 1.17 2.72 20.90
N LEU A 9 1.89 3.80 20.58
CA LEU A 9 2.29 4.83 21.55
C LEU A 9 1.07 5.52 22.20
N ILE A 10 0.03 5.83 21.42
CA ILE A 10 -1.20 6.42 21.94
C ILE A 10 -1.87 5.49 22.96
N SER A 11 -1.89 4.18 22.69
CA SER A 11 -2.45 3.20 23.63
C SER A 11 -1.60 3.11 24.90
N CYS A 12 -0.27 3.07 24.77
CA CYS A 12 0.66 3.00 25.91
C CYS A 12 0.65 4.23 26.81
N ILE A 13 0.42 5.42 26.27
CA ILE A 13 0.32 6.65 27.08
C ILE A 13 -1.03 6.70 27.81
N TYR A 14 -2.10 6.27 27.14
CA TYR A 14 -3.44 6.27 27.70
C TYR A 14 -3.59 5.27 28.86
N THR A 15 -2.89 4.14 28.79
CA THR A 15 -2.91 3.11 29.83
C THR A 15 -2.26 3.48 31.15
N ILE A 16 -1.43 4.54 31.15
CA ILE A 16 -0.81 5.05 32.37
C ILE A 16 -1.89 5.59 33.32
N HIS A 17 -2.99 6.11 32.78
CA HIS A 17 -4.04 6.76 33.57
C HIS A 17 -5.42 6.07 33.49
N TYR A 18 -5.65 5.22 32.48
CA TYR A 18 -6.97 4.61 32.23
C TYR A 18 -6.87 3.17 31.74
N ALA A 19 -7.96 2.41 31.83
CA ALA A 19 -8.02 1.08 31.22
C ALA A 19 -7.86 1.15 29.70
N ASP A 20 -7.13 0.20 29.11
CA ASP A 20 -6.83 0.13 27.68
C ASP A 20 -8.11 0.22 26.81
N PRO A 21 -8.27 1.24 25.95
CA PRO A 21 -9.42 1.34 25.05
C PRO A 21 -9.43 0.23 24.00
N SER A 22 -8.27 -0.39 23.76
CA SER A 22 -8.05 -1.47 22.80
C SER A 22 -8.68 -2.81 23.22
N VAL A 23 -8.89 -3.02 24.53
CA VAL A 23 -9.51 -4.23 25.10
C VAL A 23 -10.81 -3.95 25.85
N THR A 24 -11.18 -2.69 26.04
CA THR A 24 -12.45 -2.30 26.68
C THR A 24 -13.54 -1.94 25.65
N SER A 25 -13.17 -1.30 24.53
CA SER A 25 -14.13 -0.88 23.50
C SER A 25 -13.99 -1.68 22.20
N VAL A 26 -14.99 -2.51 21.92
CA VAL A 26 -15.08 -3.30 20.67
C VAL A 26 -15.06 -2.37 19.45
N PHE A 27 -15.71 -1.21 19.57
CA PHE A 27 -15.73 -0.20 18.52
C PHE A 27 -14.32 0.34 18.22
N TYR A 28 -13.58 0.74 19.26
CA TYR A 28 -12.23 1.29 19.09
C TYR A 28 -11.27 0.26 18.49
N CYS A 29 -11.34 -1.01 18.94
CA CYS A 29 -10.51 -2.03 18.32
C CYS A 29 -10.80 -2.18 16.81
N LYS A 30 -12.06 -2.38 16.43
CA LYS A 30 -12.46 -2.61 15.04
C LYS A 30 -12.01 -1.46 14.14
N PHE A 31 -12.28 -0.24 14.58
CA PHE A 31 -11.94 0.97 13.84
C PHE A 31 -10.43 1.16 13.69
N ARG A 32 -9.67 0.94 14.78
CA ARG A 32 -8.20 1.00 14.74
C ARG A 32 -7.61 -0.01 13.75
N ASN A 33 -8.07 -1.25 13.79
CA ASN A 33 -7.56 -2.30 12.90
C ASN A 33 -7.87 -1.99 11.43
N TYR A 34 -9.10 -1.57 11.15
CA TYR A 34 -9.53 -1.12 9.83
C TYR A 34 -8.66 0.04 9.30
N LEU A 35 -8.48 1.10 10.09
CA LEU A 35 -7.64 2.24 9.70
C LEU A 35 -6.18 1.84 9.44
N GLN A 36 -5.64 0.95 10.27
CA GLN A 36 -4.28 0.47 10.11
C GLN A 36 -4.09 -0.29 8.80
N ILE A 37 -5.01 -1.20 8.46
CA ILE A 37 -4.98 -1.94 7.19
C ILE A 37 -5.11 -0.97 6.02
N PHE A 38 -6.10 -0.08 6.08
CA PHE A 38 -6.37 0.92 5.05
C PHE A 38 -5.13 1.79 4.76
N ALA A 39 -4.57 2.41 5.80
CA ALA A 39 -3.42 3.29 5.68
C ALA A 39 -2.18 2.55 5.15
N TYR A 40 -1.97 1.32 5.60
CA TYR A 40 -0.84 0.50 5.15
C TYR A 40 -0.96 0.13 3.67
N MET A 41 -2.16 -0.24 3.21
CA MET A 41 -2.38 -0.59 1.81
C MET A 41 -2.23 0.64 0.91
N ILE A 42 -2.83 1.78 1.26
CA ILE A 42 -2.69 3.00 0.47
C ILE A 42 -1.24 3.43 0.32
N MET A 43 -0.47 3.44 1.42
CA MET A 43 0.93 3.87 1.38
C MET A 43 1.77 2.98 0.46
N ARG A 44 1.49 1.69 0.39
CA ARG A 44 2.24 0.76 -0.46
C ARG A 44 1.83 0.82 -1.91
N TRP A 45 0.54 0.86 -2.17
CA TRP A 45 0.03 0.93 -3.54
C TRP A 45 0.32 2.28 -4.19
N SER A 46 0.35 3.39 -3.44
CA SER A 46 0.80 4.68 -3.96
C SER A 46 2.26 4.63 -4.44
N LEU A 47 3.15 3.96 -3.71
CA LEU A 47 4.53 3.73 -4.14
C LEU A 47 4.60 2.88 -5.41
N VAL A 48 3.81 1.81 -5.50
CA VAL A 48 3.72 0.98 -6.72
C VAL A 48 3.29 1.81 -7.92
N PHE A 49 2.23 2.61 -7.78
CA PHE A 49 1.76 3.49 -8.86
C PHE A 49 2.79 4.56 -9.22
N ALA A 50 3.53 5.10 -8.25
CA ALA A 50 4.63 6.02 -8.52
C ALA A 50 5.76 5.34 -9.32
N CYS A 51 6.11 4.09 -8.99
CA CYS A 51 7.07 3.32 -9.78
C CYS A 51 6.58 3.08 -11.22
N LEU A 52 5.31 2.72 -11.39
CA LEU A 52 4.72 2.53 -12.72
C LEU A 52 4.69 3.83 -13.54
N ASP A 53 4.40 4.96 -12.91
CA ASP A 53 4.45 6.27 -13.55
C ASP A 53 5.88 6.59 -14.04
N ARG A 54 6.89 6.32 -13.21
CA ARG A 54 8.31 6.46 -13.63
C ARG A 54 8.69 5.51 -14.77
N VAL A 55 8.18 4.28 -14.78
CA VAL A 55 8.36 3.36 -15.91
C VAL A 55 7.76 3.96 -17.17
N ALA A 56 6.53 4.46 -17.10
CA ALA A 56 5.81 5.06 -18.22
C ALA A 56 6.54 6.28 -18.79
N LEU A 57 7.10 7.15 -17.94
CA LEU A 57 7.92 8.30 -18.32
C LEU A 57 9.27 7.91 -18.93
N SER A 58 9.88 6.84 -18.45
CA SER A 58 11.18 6.36 -18.95
C SER A 58 11.06 5.63 -20.30
N SER A 59 9.89 5.09 -20.62
CA SER A 59 9.63 4.31 -21.82
C SER A 59 9.67 5.17 -23.08
N PHE A 60 10.12 4.58 -24.18
CA PHE A 60 10.11 5.21 -25.51
C PHE A 60 8.76 5.10 -26.22
N ASN A 61 7.82 4.32 -25.67
CA ASN A 61 6.55 4.06 -26.30
C ASN A 61 5.53 5.15 -25.92
N ILE A 62 4.99 5.84 -26.93
CA ILE A 62 4.02 6.93 -26.82
C ILE A 62 2.76 6.52 -26.05
N ARG A 63 2.34 5.25 -26.15
CA ARG A 63 1.16 4.74 -25.44
C ARG A 63 1.35 4.74 -23.93
N TRP A 64 2.55 4.42 -23.46
CA TRP A 64 2.90 4.47 -22.04
C TRP A 64 3.06 5.92 -21.57
N HIS A 65 3.63 6.78 -22.41
CA HIS A 65 3.76 8.20 -22.09
C HIS A 65 2.40 8.91 -21.89
N ASN A 66 1.40 8.56 -22.71
CA ASN A 66 0.03 9.08 -22.54
C ASN A 66 -0.65 8.61 -21.25
N PHE A 67 -0.23 7.47 -20.69
CA PHE A 67 -0.75 6.97 -19.41
C PHE A 67 -0.25 7.80 -18.22
N SER A 68 0.92 8.44 -18.33
CA SER A 68 1.53 9.30 -17.31
C SER A 68 0.92 10.72 -17.25
N LYS A 69 -0.20 10.96 -17.92
CA LYS A 69 -0.90 12.25 -17.79
C LYS A 69 -1.50 12.41 -16.40
N VAL A 70 -1.37 13.61 -15.83
CA VAL A 70 -1.88 13.99 -14.49
C VAL A 70 -3.36 13.62 -14.29
N HIS A 71 -4.20 13.81 -15.32
CA HIS A 71 -5.62 13.46 -15.28
C HIS A 71 -5.86 11.95 -15.08
N THR A 72 -5.05 11.10 -15.71
CA THR A 72 -5.11 9.65 -15.54
C THR A 72 -4.64 9.26 -14.15
N ALA A 73 -3.59 9.91 -13.64
CA ALA A 73 -3.09 9.68 -12.29
C ALA A 73 -4.17 9.93 -11.22
N TYR A 74 -4.92 11.05 -11.31
CA TYR A 74 -6.02 11.32 -10.38
C TYR A 74 -7.12 10.26 -10.44
N ARG A 75 -7.50 9.79 -11.64
CA ARG A 75 -8.50 8.71 -11.78
C ARG A 75 -8.02 7.41 -11.15
N VAL A 76 -6.77 7.03 -11.38
CA VAL A 76 -6.16 5.81 -10.81
C VAL A 76 -6.08 5.90 -9.29
N VAL A 77 -5.66 7.05 -8.74
CA VAL A 77 -5.61 7.26 -7.29
C VAL A 77 -7.01 7.20 -6.68
N ALA A 78 -8.02 7.83 -7.29
CA ALA A 78 -9.39 7.78 -6.81
C ALA A 78 -9.93 6.34 -6.78
N ILE A 79 -9.76 5.57 -7.86
CA ILE A 79 -10.16 4.16 -7.93
C ILE A 79 -9.41 3.33 -6.88
N MET A 80 -8.12 3.58 -6.70
CA MET A 80 -7.31 2.90 -5.68
C MET A 80 -7.87 3.16 -4.28
N VAL A 81 -8.09 4.43 -3.93
CA VAL A 81 -8.61 4.80 -2.59
C VAL A 81 -9.97 4.14 -2.35
N VAL A 82 -10.91 4.23 -3.30
CA VAL A 82 -12.23 3.61 -3.17
C VAL A 82 -12.13 2.08 -2.99
N THR A 83 -11.28 1.42 -3.78
CA THR A 83 -11.06 -0.03 -3.69
C THR A 83 -10.54 -0.42 -2.31
N TRP A 84 -9.56 0.32 -1.78
CA TRP A 84 -8.98 0.03 -0.47
C TRP A 84 -9.83 0.47 0.72
N ILE A 85 -10.83 1.33 0.53
CA ILE A 85 -11.88 1.58 1.53
C ILE A 85 -12.80 0.36 1.62
N ILE A 86 -13.24 -0.19 0.48
CA ILE A 86 -14.27 -1.24 0.44
C ILE A 86 -13.71 -2.60 0.87
N LEU A 87 -12.51 -2.98 0.41
CA LEU A 87 -11.92 -4.30 0.66
C LEU A 87 -11.75 -4.68 2.15
N PRO A 88 -11.33 -3.78 3.06
CA PRO A 88 -11.22 -4.11 4.48
C PRO A 88 -12.54 -4.02 5.24
N VAL A 89 -13.66 -3.58 4.65
CA VAL A 89 -14.97 -3.50 5.35
C VAL A 89 -15.36 -4.81 6.04
N PRO A 90 -15.17 -6.01 5.45
CA PRO A 90 -15.47 -7.27 6.13
C PRO A 90 -14.71 -7.44 7.46
N SER A 91 -13.52 -6.85 7.62
CA SER A 91 -12.78 -6.93 8.88
C SER A 91 -13.52 -6.26 10.05
N LEU A 92 -14.33 -5.22 9.80
CA LEU A 92 -15.15 -4.59 10.84
C LEU A 92 -16.17 -5.54 11.47
N PHE A 93 -16.61 -6.57 10.73
CA PHE A 93 -17.59 -7.53 11.22
C PHE A 93 -16.96 -8.70 11.98
N TYR A 94 -15.77 -9.15 11.56
CA TYR A 94 -15.15 -10.38 12.08
C TYR A 94 -14.25 -10.20 13.31
N TYR A 95 -13.79 -8.98 13.59
CA TYR A 95 -12.98 -8.70 14.77
C TYR A 95 -13.83 -8.57 16.04
N ASN A 96 -13.43 -9.22 17.12
CA ASN A 96 -14.08 -9.07 18.42
C ASN A 96 -13.04 -9.17 19.55
N ILE A 97 -13.41 -8.74 20.75
CA ILE A 97 -12.51 -8.79 21.92
C ILE A 97 -12.59 -10.20 22.50
N LYS A 98 -11.44 -10.89 22.60
CA LYS A 98 -11.34 -12.21 23.23
C LYS A 98 -10.22 -12.19 24.26
N GLY A 99 -10.58 -11.93 25.53
CA GLY A 99 -9.60 -11.75 26.60
C GLY A 99 -8.83 -10.42 26.47
N PRO A 100 -7.50 -10.39 26.71
CA PRO A 100 -6.70 -9.16 26.66
C PRO A 100 -6.28 -8.77 25.24
N VAL A 101 -6.86 -9.40 24.22
CA VAL A 101 -6.50 -9.15 22.83
C VAL A 101 -7.73 -8.96 21.98
N CYS A 102 -7.62 -8.04 21.04
CA CYS A 102 -8.61 -7.92 20.00
C CYS A 102 -8.19 -8.76 18.79
N ALA A 103 -8.96 -9.81 18.51
CA ALA A 103 -8.63 -10.82 17.52
C ALA A 103 -9.85 -11.19 16.68
N ALA A 104 -9.65 -11.88 15.55
CA ALA A 104 -10.76 -12.43 14.78
C ALA A 104 -11.32 -13.66 15.53
N VAL A 105 -12.56 -13.63 15.99
CA VAL A 105 -13.10 -14.62 16.95
C VAL A 105 -13.98 -15.68 16.30
N TYR A 106 -14.63 -15.37 15.18
CA TYR A 106 -15.78 -16.15 14.73
C TYR A 106 -15.46 -17.41 13.90
N ASN A 107 -14.32 -17.50 13.21
CA ASN A 107 -14.04 -18.66 12.34
C ASN A 107 -12.54 -18.87 12.09
N ARG A 108 -12.05 -20.11 12.19
CA ARG A 108 -10.66 -20.48 11.84
C ARG A 108 -10.34 -20.09 10.40
N ALA A 109 -11.30 -20.24 9.49
CA ALA A 109 -11.13 -19.84 8.09
C ALA A 109 -10.84 -18.32 7.96
N THR A 110 -11.56 -17.48 8.70
CA THR A 110 -11.37 -16.02 8.69
C THR A 110 -10.05 -15.61 9.33
N GLN A 111 -9.61 -16.34 10.36
CA GLN A 111 -8.33 -16.09 11.04
C GLN A 111 -7.13 -16.30 10.11
N TYR A 112 -7.19 -17.23 9.16
CA TYR A 112 -6.14 -17.44 8.15
C TYR A 112 -6.32 -16.58 6.90
N TYR A 113 -7.56 -16.39 6.44
CA TYR A 113 -7.86 -15.61 5.24
C TYR A 113 -7.27 -14.21 5.31
N HIS A 114 -7.47 -13.53 6.44
CA HIS A 114 -7.08 -12.13 6.57
C HIS A 114 -5.57 -11.86 6.54
N PRO A 115 -4.72 -12.56 7.32
CA PRO A 115 -3.27 -12.39 7.22
C PRO A 115 -2.73 -12.85 5.86
N ILE A 116 -3.28 -13.91 5.26
CA ILE A 116 -2.85 -14.37 3.93
C ILE A 116 -3.15 -13.28 2.89
N PHE A 117 -4.38 -12.74 2.89
CA PHE A 117 -4.77 -11.66 1.99
C PHE A 117 -3.87 -10.43 2.14
N ILE A 118 -3.63 -9.97 3.38
CA ILE A 118 -2.80 -8.80 3.67
C ILE A 118 -1.34 -9.02 3.24
N ASN A 119 -0.79 -10.21 3.45
CA ASN A 119 0.59 -10.50 3.05
C ASN A 119 0.74 -10.61 1.54
N ILE A 120 -0.18 -11.27 0.85
CA ILE A 120 -0.12 -11.42 -0.61
C ILE A 120 -0.32 -10.05 -1.28
N THR A 121 -1.40 -9.35 -0.95
CA THR A 121 -1.75 -8.08 -1.61
C THR A 121 -0.96 -6.89 -1.10
N GLY A 122 -0.51 -6.93 0.15
CA GLY A 122 0.26 -5.86 0.76
C GLY A 122 1.77 -6.01 0.60
N PHE A 123 2.32 -7.22 0.56
CA PHE A 123 3.78 -7.41 0.53
C PHE A 123 4.26 -8.02 -0.78
N ILE A 124 3.77 -9.23 -1.12
CA ILE A 124 4.26 -10.00 -2.27
C ILE A 124 4.02 -9.22 -3.55
N ILE A 125 2.76 -8.93 -3.89
CA ILE A 125 2.40 -8.29 -5.16
C ILE A 125 3.08 -6.91 -5.34
N PRO A 126 3.03 -5.98 -4.36
CA PRO A 126 3.69 -4.68 -4.48
C PRO A 126 5.20 -4.79 -4.71
N ILE A 127 5.89 -5.68 -3.99
CA ILE A 127 7.34 -5.85 -4.11
C ILE A 127 7.71 -6.40 -5.49
N PHE A 128 7.00 -7.42 -5.97
CA PHE A 128 7.23 -7.96 -7.31
C PHE A 128 7.05 -6.87 -8.38
N ILE A 129 5.99 -6.06 -8.30
CA ILE A 129 5.77 -4.97 -9.27
C ILE A 129 6.86 -3.90 -9.15
N MET A 130 7.28 -3.53 -7.95
CA MET A 130 8.36 -2.55 -7.75
C MET A 130 9.70 -3.03 -8.30
N ILE A 131 10.07 -4.30 -8.09
CA ILE A 131 11.30 -4.88 -8.62
C ILE A 131 11.29 -4.88 -10.15
N ILE A 132 10.20 -5.34 -10.76
CA ILE A 132 10.05 -5.34 -12.22
C ILE A 132 10.12 -3.89 -12.75
N SER A 133 9.43 -2.96 -12.10
CA SER A 133 9.44 -1.55 -12.47
C SER A 133 10.84 -0.94 -12.40
N ALA A 134 11.58 -1.22 -11.33
CA ALA A 134 12.95 -0.76 -11.15
C ALA A 134 13.89 -1.28 -12.26
N PHE A 135 13.77 -2.57 -12.61
CA PHE A 135 14.54 -3.17 -13.69
C PHE A 135 14.21 -2.52 -15.05
N LEU A 136 12.93 -2.30 -15.35
CA LEU A 136 12.49 -1.63 -16.58
C LEU A 136 13.00 -0.20 -16.67
N ILE A 137 12.91 0.56 -15.57
CA ILE A 137 13.45 1.93 -15.48
C ILE A 137 14.95 1.92 -15.79
N TYR A 138 15.72 1.03 -15.15
CA TYR A 138 17.17 0.94 -15.36
C TYR A 138 17.51 0.69 -16.84
N ASN A 139 16.86 -0.29 -17.47
CA ASN A 139 17.09 -0.62 -18.88
C ASN A 139 16.75 0.54 -19.81
N ASN A 140 15.64 1.24 -19.55
CA ASN A 140 15.22 2.39 -20.34
C ASN A 140 16.21 3.56 -20.20
N LEU A 141 16.69 3.83 -18.99
CA LEU A 141 17.70 4.87 -18.73
C LEU A 141 19.03 4.57 -19.41
N VAL A 142 19.51 3.32 -19.36
CA VAL A 142 20.74 2.90 -20.05
C VAL A 142 20.60 3.09 -21.56
N LYS A 143 19.48 2.66 -22.16
CA LYS A 143 19.20 2.87 -23.59
C LYS A 143 19.16 4.37 -23.95
N LYS A 144 18.55 5.20 -23.11
CA LYS A 144 18.47 6.66 -23.31
C LYS A 144 19.85 7.33 -23.23
N ARG A 145 20.70 6.92 -22.28
CA ARG A 145 22.08 7.42 -22.16
C ARG A 145 22.92 7.05 -23.39
N LYS A 146 22.86 5.79 -23.85
CA LYS A 146 23.58 5.34 -25.06
C LYS A 146 23.16 6.13 -26.31
N ARG A 147 21.86 6.36 -26.53
CA ARG A 147 21.37 7.16 -27.67
C ARG A 147 21.86 8.61 -27.63
N ARG A 148 21.85 9.25 -26.45
CA ARG A 148 22.38 10.62 -26.29
C ARG A 148 23.87 10.71 -26.62
N GLN A 149 24.66 9.72 -26.18
CA GLN A 149 26.09 9.68 -26.50
C GLN A 149 26.34 9.52 -28.01
N LEU A 150 25.55 8.70 -28.70
CA LEU A 150 25.66 8.54 -30.15
C LEU A 150 25.32 9.84 -30.90
N MET A 151 24.26 10.55 -30.50
CA MET A 151 23.90 11.84 -31.12
C MET A 151 24.99 12.90 -30.89
N ASN A 152 25.56 12.99 -29.68
CA ASN A 152 26.65 13.94 -29.41
C ASN A 152 27.91 13.63 -30.22
N ARG A 153 28.20 12.35 -30.51
CA ARG A 153 29.32 11.95 -31.37
C ARG A 153 29.10 12.26 -32.85
N GLN A 154 27.85 12.37 -33.31
CA GLN A 154 27.53 12.76 -34.69
C GLN A 154 27.63 14.27 -34.93
N GLN A 155 27.73 15.07 -33.86
CA GLN A 155 27.85 16.53 -33.92
C GLN A 155 29.31 17.02 -33.83
N GLN A 156 30.26 16.11 -33.58
CA GLN A 156 31.71 16.36 -33.61
C GLN A 156 32.28 15.86 -34.94
#